data_AF-A0A7J3YU03-F1
#
_entry.id   AF-A0A7J3YU03-F1
#
_cell.length_a   1.000
_cell.length_b   1.000
_cell.length_c   1.000
_cell.angle_alpha   90.00
_cell.angle_beta   90.00
_cell.angle_gamma   90.00
#
_symmetry.space_group_name_H-M   'P 1'
#
loop_
_entity.id
_entity.type
_entity.pdbx_description
1 polymer ?
#
loop_
_entity_poly.entity_id
_entity_poly.type
_entity_poly.pdbx_seq_one_letter_code
_entity_poly.pdbx_strand_id
1 'polypeptide(L)'
;MFDTSLEELISKIREFLGGLESEEIKQLTRKEFIEATGVNPLNISSKYRKELARILYHEFNIPYRKICELLAMSMRDVSRAIRGGASSKKTAKRSRVIEIDVELQAKAIELVRSGEARNPNDLVLKLKIPLESAEQLFNKVVENEGITIVSVLEAVRELDERIKEAEEFKDMLTDLIYDIENKSAELRELLKRSENLAEKLEKYSRELERQGVKLEKLPDLLSLIRQLEKKIVDQEKKIRDLENLVIPYVKAVKELLNRTTQLENEYSDLRRKFVEIKRFIKLFEIGLNRRFTFEEYKCKFMDKEGYCTTFIFLEPLPYVSGIKAVIREGKVNYYINVENNKPICASCPSYEPQGIQLSEYSIRSKV
;
A
#
# COMPACT_ATOMS: atom_id res chain seq x y z
N MET A 1 -32.17 -42.78 29.27
CA MET A 1 -32.83 -44.08 29.51
C MET A 1 -32.59 -44.93 28.26
N PHE A 2 -31.65 -45.86 28.31
CA PHE A 2 -31.39 -46.80 27.22
C PHE A 2 -32.34 -47.99 27.39
N ASP A 3 -33.48 -47.95 26.72
CA ASP A 3 -34.45 -49.04 26.73
C ASP A 3 -34.10 -50.01 25.58
N THR A 4 -32.96 -50.69 25.73
CA THR A 4 -32.61 -51.80 24.83
C THR A 4 -33.29 -53.03 25.42
N SER A 5 -34.23 -53.63 24.68
CA SER A 5 -34.91 -54.86 25.10
C SER A 5 -33.86 -55.94 25.44
N LEU A 6 -34.09 -56.71 26.53
CA LEU A 6 -33.21 -57.81 26.93
C LEU A 6 -32.96 -58.79 25.76
N GLU A 7 -33.97 -59.00 24.93
CA GLU A 7 -33.91 -59.88 23.75
C GLU A 7 -32.99 -59.31 22.65
N GLU A 8 -32.98 -57.98 22.50
CA GLU A 8 -32.10 -57.29 21.54
C GLU A 8 -30.63 -57.35 21.99
N LEU A 9 -30.40 -57.22 23.31
CA LEU A 9 -29.07 -57.35 23.90
C LEU A 9 -28.54 -58.79 23.83
N ILE A 10 -29.40 -59.80 24.08
CA ILE A 10 -29.04 -61.21 23.91
C ILE A 10 -28.70 -61.52 22.44
N SER A 11 -29.45 -60.94 21.49
CA SER A 11 -29.20 -61.13 20.06
C SER A 11 -27.85 -60.55 19.63
N LYS A 12 -27.52 -59.33 20.08
CA LYS A 12 -26.20 -58.70 19.83
C LYS A 12 -25.05 -59.50 20.43
N ILE A 13 -25.23 -60.05 21.63
CA ILE A 13 -24.22 -60.91 22.27
C ILE A 13 -24.02 -62.21 21.48
N ARG A 14 -25.09 -62.81 20.96
CA ARG A 14 -24.99 -64.04 20.16
C ARG A 14 -24.31 -63.81 18.82
N GLU A 15 -24.61 -62.70 18.15
CA GLU A 15 -23.95 -62.32 16.89
C GLU A 15 -22.46 -62.05 17.11
N PHE A 16 -22.12 -61.31 18.16
CA PHE A 16 -20.73 -60.97 18.48
C PHE A 16 -19.91 -62.19 18.93
N LEU A 17 -20.41 -62.98 19.88
CA LEU A 17 -19.69 -64.15 20.40
C LEU A 17 -19.74 -65.36 19.46
N GLY A 18 -20.72 -65.42 18.56
CA GLY A 18 -20.82 -66.49 17.55
C GLY A 18 -19.75 -66.41 16.46
N GLY A 19 -19.13 -65.24 16.27
CA GLY A 19 -18.03 -65.01 15.33
C GLY A 19 -16.63 -65.21 15.90
N LEU A 20 -16.49 -65.53 17.20
CA LEU A 20 -15.22 -65.62 17.89
C LEU A 20 -14.85 -67.08 18.23
N GLU A 21 -13.57 -67.42 18.12
CA GLU A 21 -13.06 -68.71 18.57
C GLU A 21 -12.94 -68.76 20.10
N SER A 22 -12.97 -69.97 20.68
CA SER A 22 -12.98 -70.16 22.15
C SER A 22 -11.78 -69.54 22.87
N GLU A 23 -10.65 -69.33 22.20
CA GLU A 23 -9.47 -68.66 22.77
C GLU A 23 -9.60 -67.13 22.74
N GLU A 24 -10.27 -66.56 21.74
CA GLU A 24 -10.54 -65.12 21.63
C GLU A 24 -11.51 -64.66 22.72
N ILE A 25 -12.52 -65.49 23.03
CA ILE A 25 -13.49 -65.23 24.10
C ILE A 25 -12.81 -65.18 25.49
N LYS A 26 -11.74 -65.95 25.71
CA LYS A 26 -11.00 -65.94 26.98
C LYS A 26 -10.18 -64.65 27.17
N GLN A 27 -9.71 -64.06 26.07
CA GLN A 27 -8.92 -62.83 26.07
C GLN A 27 -9.78 -61.57 26.11
N LEU A 28 -11.07 -61.67 25.76
CA LEU A 28 -12.00 -60.55 25.73
C LEU A 28 -12.02 -59.75 27.03
N THR A 29 -11.70 -58.47 26.96
CA THR A 29 -11.74 -57.57 28.12
C THR A 29 -13.14 -57.02 28.33
N ARG A 30 -13.39 -56.52 29.54
CA ARG A 30 -14.67 -55.89 29.87
C ARG A 30 -14.97 -54.65 29.01
N LYS A 31 -13.95 -53.90 28.60
CA LYS A 31 -14.13 -52.72 27.73
C LYS A 31 -14.61 -53.13 26.33
N GLU A 32 -13.95 -54.13 25.74
CA GLU A 32 -14.34 -54.68 24.43
C GLU A 32 -15.75 -55.28 24.47
N PHE A 33 -16.11 -55.96 25.58
CA PHE A 33 -17.47 -56.46 25.77
C PHE A 33 -18.51 -55.34 25.88
N ILE A 34 -18.18 -54.22 26.53
CA ILE A 34 -19.08 -53.05 26.61
C ILE A 34 -19.22 -52.36 25.25
N GLU A 35 -18.13 -52.21 24.51
CA GLU A 35 -18.14 -51.62 23.16
C GLU A 35 -18.96 -52.47 22.19
N ALA A 36 -18.82 -53.80 22.23
CA ALA A 36 -19.55 -54.71 21.36
C ALA A 36 -21.05 -54.82 21.71
N THR A 37 -21.40 -54.82 22.99
CA THR A 37 -22.79 -54.99 23.43
C THR A 37 -23.54 -53.66 23.60
N GLY A 38 -22.82 -52.54 23.60
CA GLY A 38 -23.37 -51.19 23.80
C GLY A 38 -23.92 -50.92 25.20
N VAL A 39 -23.77 -51.86 26.15
CA VAL A 39 -24.35 -51.75 27.50
C VAL A 39 -23.34 -52.09 28.58
N ASN A 40 -23.20 -51.19 29.56
CA ASN A 40 -22.35 -51.43 30.73
C ASN A 40 -23.07 -52.34 31.75
N PRO A 41 -22.52 -53.51 32.11
CA PRO A 41 -23.14 -54.43 33.07
C PRO A 41 -23.43 -53.85 34.46
N LEU A 42 -22.77 -52.77 34.89
CA LEU A 42 -23.12 -52.07 36.15
C LEU A 42 -24.50 -51.41 36.10
N ASN A 43 -24.91 -50.99 34.91
CA ASN A 43 -26.13 -50.22 34.70
C ASN A 43 -27.36 -51.12 34.49
N ILE A 44 -27.18 -52.45 34.48
CA ILE A 44 -28.25 -53.42 34.26
C ILE A 44 -28.68 -54.05 35.59
N SER A 45 -29.98 -54.32 35.72
CA SER A 45 -30.58 -54.98 36.90
C SER A 45 -29.90 -56.32 37.21
N SER A 46 -29.86 -56.69 38.50
CA SER A 46 -29.28 -57.97 38.95
C SER A 46 -29.99 -59.18 38.32
N LYS A 47 -31.28 -59.07 37.98
CA LYS A 47 -32.05 -60.12 37.31
C LYS A 47 -31.52 -60.39 35.90
N TYR A 48 -31.28 -59.34 35.12
CA TYR A 48 -30.75 -59.46 33.75
C TYR A 48 -29.30 -59.95 33.74
N ARG A 49 -28.46 -59.48 34.67
CA ARG A 49 -27.08 -59.99 34.82
C ARG A 49 -27.02 -61.50 35.11
N LYS A 50 -27.95 -62.02 35.92
CA LYS A 50 -28.04 -63.47 36.19
C LYS A 50 -28.46 -64.27 34.96
N GLU A 51 -29.33 -63.71 34.12
CA GLU A 51 -29.77 -64.35 32.88
C GLU A 51 -28.65 -64.37 31.83
N LEU A 52 -27.92 -63.26 31.68
CA LEU A 52 -26.73 -63.20 30.84
C LEU A 52 -25.64 -64.16 31.31
N ALA A 53 -25.42 -64.28 32.63
CA ALA A 53 -24.48 -65.25 33.18
C ALA A 53 -24.83 -66.70 32.82
N ARG A 54 -26.12 -67.05 32.70
CA ARG A 54 -26.55 -68.38 32.26
C ARG A 54 -26.26 -68.59 30.78
N ILE A 55 -26.59 -67.61 29.93
CA ILE A 55 -26.37 -67.69 28.48
C ILE A 55 -24.89 -67.82 28.17
N LEU A 56 -24.04 -66.97 28.76
CA LEU A 56 -22.59 -67.00 28.57
C LEU A 56 -21.98 -68.34 29.01
N TYR A 57 -22.51 -68.96 30.05
CA TYR A 57 -22.02 -70.26 30.53
C TYR A 57 -22.53 -71.43 29.68
N HIS A 58 -23.83 -71.47 29.38
CA HIS A 58 -24.45 -72.63 28.72
C HIS A 58 -24.30 -72.62 27.19
N GLU A 59 -24.32 -71.45 26.55
CA GLU A 59 -24.25 -71.35 25.08
C GLU A 59 -22.80 -71.17 24.59
N PHE A 60 -21.98 -70.41 25.30
CA PHE A 60 -20.61 -70.06 24.89
C PHE A 60 -19.51 -70.71 25.74
N ASN A 61 -19.89 -71.57 26.70
CA ASN A 61 -18.99 -72.31 27.60
C ASN A 61 -17.95 -71.42 28.32
N ILE A 62 -18.32 -70.18 28.65
CA ILE A 62 -17.41 -69.21 29.24
C ILE A 62 -17.16 -69.55 30.72
N PRO A 63 -15.90 -69.60 31.20
CA PRO A 63 -15.61 -69.93 32.59
C PRO A 63 -16.21 -68.93 33.60
N TYR A 64 -16.62 -69.42 34.77
CA TYR A 64 -17.19 -68.62 35.87
C TYR A 64 -16.36 -67.36 36.20
N ARG A 65 -15.03 -67.49 36.21
CA ARG A 65 -14.11 -66.38 36.50
C ARG A 65 -14.23 -65.27 35.47
N LYS A 66 -14.40 -65.62 34.20
CA LYS A 66 -14.54 -64.68 33.10
C LYS A 66 -15.92 -64.03 33.08
N ILE A 67 -16.98 -64.78 33.43
CA ILE A 67 -18.32 -64.22 33.62
C ILE A 67 -18.34 -63.17 34.76
N CYS A 68 -17.63 -63.43 35.86
CA CYS A 68 -17.49 -62.45 36.95
C CYS A 68 -16.82 -61.15 36.49
N GLU A 69 -15.77 -61.26 35.64
CA GLU A 69 -15.06 -60.13 35.07
C GLU A 69 -15.95 -59.32 34.12
N LEU A 70 -16.60 -59.99 33.17
CA LEU A 70 -17.42 -59.34 32.15
C LEU A 70 -18.67 -58.68 32.75
N LEU A 71 -19.41 -59.39 33.62
CA LEU A 71 -20.68 -58.91 34.16
C LEU A 71 -20.56 -58.17 35.51
N ALA A 72 -19.35 -58.01 36.04
CA ALA A 72 -19.08 -57.46 37.38
C ALA A 72 -19.96 -58.10 38.46
N MET A 73 -19.90 -59.43 38.53
CA MET A 73 -20.66 -60.23 39.50
C MET A 73 -19.71 -60.96 40.44
N SER A 74 -20.17 -61.22 41.67
CA SER A 74 -19.44 -62.09 42.59
C SER A 74 -19.49 -63.55 42.11
N MET A 75 -18.43 -64.32 42.35
CA MET A 75 -18.41 -65.77 42.07
C MET A 75 -19.58 -66.52 42.70
N ARG A 76 -20.05 -66.06 43.86
CA ARG A 76 -21.21 -66.62 44.56
C ARG A 76 -22.51 -66.35 43.80
N ASP A 77 -22.68 -65.16 43.24
CA ASP A 77 -23.88 -64.81 42.49
C ASP A 77 -23.92 -65.43 41.10
N VAL A 78 -22.78 -65.58 40.43
CA VAL A 78 -22.66 -66.36 39.18
C VAL A 78 -22.99 -67.83 39.45
N SER A 79 -22.44 -68.41 40.52
CA SER A 79 -22.75 -69.78 40.94
C SER A 79 -24.24 -69.97 41.28
N ARG A 80 -24.83 -69.02 42.01
CA ARG A 80 -26.26 -69.05 42.37
C ARG A 80 -27.16 -68.81 41.16
N ALA A 81 -26.73 -68.00 40.19
CA ALA A 81 -27.44 -67.77 38.94
C ALA A 81 -27.52 -69.04 38.10
N ILE A 82 -26.41 -69.76 38.00
CA ILE A 82 -26.28 -70.99 37.20
C ILE A 82 -26.88 -72.21 37.91
N ARG A 83 -26.77 -72.32 39.24
CA ARG A 83 -27.21 -73.52 40.00
C ARG A 83 -28.62 -73.44 40.61
N GLY A 84 -29.24 -72.26 40.70
CA GLY A 84 -30.56 -72.07 41.32
C GLY A 84 -30.54 -72.25 42.85
N GLY A 85 -30.80 -71.18 43.62
CA GLY A 85 -30.66 -71.21 45.08
C GLY A 85 -31.92 -71.72 45.80
N ALA A 86 -31.79 -72.79 46.59
CA ALA A 86 -32.73 -73.17 47.64
C ALA A 86 -32.31 -72.58 49.00
N SER A 87 -33.22 -71.87 49.67
CA SER A 87 -33.01 -71.22 50.98
C SER A 87 -33.49 -72.11 52.13
N SER A 88 -32.71 -72.22 53.21
CA SER A 88 -33.18 -72.80 54.48
C SER A 88 -33.18 -71.73 55.59
N LYS A 89 -34.38 -71.31 56.02
CA LYS A 89 -34.62 -70.55 57.25
C LYS A 89 -34.61 -71.51 58.44
N LYS A 90 -33.91 -71.18 59.52
CA LYS A 90 -34.12 -71.78 60.85
C LYS A 90 -34.55 -70.70 61.85
N THR A 91 -35.67 -70.99 62.50
CA THR A 91 -36.39 -70.24 63.53
C THR A 91 -35.70 -70.39 64.90
N ALA A 92 -35.59 -69.29 65.65
CA ALA A 92 -35.03 -69.25 67.00
C ALA A 92 -36.10 -69.54 68.08
N LYS A 93 -35.69 -70.26 69.13
CA LYS A 93 -36.49 -70.53 70.35
C LYS A 93 -36.31 -69.39 71.37
N ARG A 94 -37.42 -68.84 71.88
CA ARG A 94 -37.47 -67.87 73.00
C ARG A 94 -37.34 -68.57 74.36
N SER A 95 -36.63 -67.94 75.30
CA SER A 95 -36.57 -68.30 76.72
C SER A 95 -37.16 -67.19 77.61
N ARG A 96 -38.16 -67.63 78.41
CA ARG A 96 -38.77 -67.16 79.67
C ARG A 96 -38.80 -65.67 80.07
N VAL A 97 -40.03 -65.26 80.36
CA VAL A 97 -40.57 -63.95 80.79
C VAL A 97 -40.45 -63.80 82.30
N ILE A 98 -40.07 -62.60 82.76
CA ILE A 98 -40.41 -62.06 84.09
C ILE A 98 -41.43 -60.95 83.79
N GLU A 99 -42.63 -61.05 84.37
CA GLU A 99 -43.72 -60.09 84.19
C GLU A 99 -43.33 -58.75 84.85
N ILE A 100 -43.08 -57.74 84.02
CA ILE A 100 -43.05 -56.34 84.44
C ILE A 100 -44.28 -55.68 83.82
N ASP A 101 -45.00 -54.91 84.63
CA ASP A 101 -46.28 -54.28 84.30
C ASP A 101 -46.23 -53.48 82.98
N VAL A 102 -47.28 -53.63 82.16
CA VAL A 102 -47.32 -53.14 80.76
C VAL A 102 -47.27 -51.60 80.70
N GLU A 103 -47.83 -50.93 81.71
CA GLU A 103 -47.77 -49.46 81.82
C GLU A 103 -46.36 -48.94 82.13
N LEU A 104 -45.58 -49.66 82.94
CA LEU A 104 -44.20 -49.28 83.26
C LEU A 104 -43.28 -49.44 82.05
N GLN A 105 -43.51 -50.48 81.23
CA GLN A 105 -42.78 -50.66 79.96
C GLN A 105 -43.08 -49.54 78.97
N ALA A 106 -44.35 -49.15 78.82
CA ALA A 106 -44.76 -48.08 77.89
C ALA A 106 -44.14 -46.72 78.27
N LYS A 107 -44.16 -46.36 79.57
CA LYS A 107 -43.53 -45.13 80.07
C LYS A 107 -42.01 -45.14 79.92
N ALA A 108 -41.36 -46.28 80.13
CA ALA A 108 -39.92 -46.40 79.91
C ALA A 108 -39.52 -46.25 78.43
N ILE A 109 -40.31 -46.82 77.51
CA ILE A 109 -40.12 -46.64 76.07
C ILE A 109 -40.24 -45.16 75.70
N GLU A 110 -41.26 -44.47 76.22
CA GLU A 110 -41.49 -43.05 75.95
C GLU A 110 -40.34 -42.17 76.45
N LEU A 111 -39.85 -42.42 77.68
CA LEU A 111 -38.71 -41.72 78.27
C LEU A 111 -37.38 -41.97 77.53
N VAL A 112 -37.18 -43.16 76.98
CA VAL A 112 -36.00 -43.50 76.18
C VAL A 112 -36.09 -42.86 74.78
N ARG A 113 -37.27 -42.85 74.15
CA ARG A 113 -37.52 -42.21 72.84
C ARG A 113 -37.39 -40.69 72.87
N SER A 114 -37.85 -40.05 73.94
CA SER A 114 -37.73 -38.59 74.11
C SER A 114 -36.32 -38.15 74.50
N GLY A 115 -35.40 -39.09 74.77
CA GLY A 115 -34.01 -38.82 75.16
C GLY A 115 -33.88 -38.29 76.60
N GLU A 116 -34.95 -38.40 77.38
CA GLU A 116 -35.09 -37.97 78.77
C GLU A 116 -34.54 -38.99 79.78
N ALA A 117 -34.41 -40.26 79.37
CA ALA A 117 -33.68 -41.30 80.09
C ALA A 117 -32.63 -41.90 79.16
N ARG A 118 -31.35 -41.59 79.43
CA ARG A 118 -30.20 -41.97 78.58
C ARG A 118 -29.39 -43.11 79.17
N ASN A 119 -29.62 -43.44 80.43
CA ASN A 119 -29.00 -44.53 81.14
C ASN A 119 -30.02 -45.21 82.09
N PRO A 120 -29.73 -46.42 82.61
CA PRO A 120 -30.62 -47.11 83.54
C PRO A 120 -30.93 -46.34 84.84
N ASN A 121 -30.00 -45.52 85.33
CA ASN A 121 -30.23 -44.70 86.54
C ASN A 121 -31.29 -43.63 86.32
N ASP A 122 -31.40 -43.09 85.10
CA ASP A 122 -32.45 -42.12 84.77
C ASP A 122 -33.85 -42.78 84.84
N LEU A 123 -33.96 -44.06 84.49
CA LEU A 123 -35.20 -44.83 84.65
C LEU A 123 -35.50 -45.15 86.12
N VAL A 124 -34.49 -45.41 86.95
CA VAL A 124 -34.66 -45.55 88.41
C VAL A 124 -35.24 -44.27 89.01
N LEU A 125 -34.69 -43.11 88.66
CA LEU A 125 -35.11 -41.82 89.21
C LEU A 125 -36.52 -41.43 88.76
N LYS A 126 -36.85 -41.66 87.48
CA LYS A 126 -38.14 -41.23 86.91
C LYS A 126 -39.28 -42.21 87.15
N LEU A 127 -39.01 -43.52 87.16
CA LEU A 127 -40.03 -44.56 87.33
C LEU A 127 -40.05 -45.18 88.74
N LYS A 128 -39.11 -44.80 89.62
CA LYS A 128 -38.97 -45.29 91.01
C LYS A 128 -38.92 -46.82 91.11
N ILE A 129 -38.30 -47.45 90.11
CA ILE A 129 -38.11 -48.91 90.05
C ILE A 129 -36.72 -49.31 90.56
N PRO A 130 -36.53 -50.54 91.07
CA PRO A 130 -35.22 -51.02 91.50
C PRO A 130 -34.20 -51.00 90.35
N LEU A 131 -32.92 -50.73 90.66
CA LEU A 131 -31.84 -50.61 89.68
C LEU A 131 -31.72 -51.83 88.78
N GLU A 132 -31.79 -53.05 89.33
CA GLU A 132 -31.74 -54.29 88.54
C GLU A 132 -32.92 -54.41 87.55
N SER A 133 -34.12 -53.96 87.95
CA SER A 133 -35.29 -53.94 87.07
C SER A 133 -35.17 -52.83 86.02
N ALA A 134 -34.61 -51.67 86.38
CA ALA A 134 -34.35 -50.56 85.47
C ALA A 134 -33.29 -50.90 84.43
N GLU A 135 -32.22 -51.60 84.80
CA GLU A 135 -31.19 -52.07 83.88
C GLU A 135 -31.75 -53.09 82.90
N GLN A 136 -32.48 -54.10 83.38
CA GLN A 136 -33.11 -55.09 82.51
C GLN A 136 -34.14 -54.44 81.58
N LEU A 137 -34.89 -53.45 82.06
CA LEU A 137 -35.93 -52.79 81.29
C LEU A 137 -35.33 -51.76 80.32
N PHE A 138 -34.30 -51.00 80.70
CA PHE A 138 -33.52 -50.13 79.79
C PHE A 138 -32.87 -50.97 78.69
N ASN A 139 -32.17 -52.04 79.04
CA ASN A 139 -31.51 -52.91 78.07
C ASN A 139 -32.53 -53.59 77.16
N LYS A 140 -33.67 -54.08 77.69
CA LYS A 140 -34.76 -54.62 76.85
C LYS A 140 -35.37 -53.56 75.94
N VAL A 141 -35.57 -52.32 76.40
CA VAL A 141 -36.12 -51.23 75.58
C VAL A 141 -35.12 -50.84 74.50
N VAL A 142 -33.84 -50.67 74.85
CA VAL A 142 -32.75 -50.38 73.91
C VAL A 142 -32.58 -51.51 72.87
N GLU A 143 -32.64 -52.77 73.30
CA GLU A 143 -32.61 -53.94 72.40
C GLU A 143 -33.87 -54.04 71.51
N ASN A 144 -35.08 -53.85 72.07
CA ASN A 144 -36.34 -53.96 71.33
C ASN A 144 -36.58 -52.78 70.38
N GLU A 145 -36.19 -51.57 70.75
CA GLU A 145 -36.24 -50.37 69.90
C GLU A 145 -35.11 -50.37 68.87
N GLY A 146 -34.14 -51.29 68.97
CA GLY A 146 -32.98 -51.35 68.10
C GLY A 146 -32.05 -50.13 68.23
N ILE A 147 -32.08 -49.45 69.39
CA ILE A 147 -31.27 -48.25 69.67
C ILE A 147 -29.85 -48.72 69.98
N THR A 148 -29.13 -49.20 68.98
CA THR A 148 -27.72 -49.54 69.13
C THR A 148 -26.89 -48.28 68.99
N ILE A 149 -26.02 -47.98 69.96
CA ILE A 149 -25.00 -46.90 69.83
C ILE A 149 -24.20 -47.06 68.53
N VAL A 150 -24.05 -48.31 68.05
CA VAL A 150 -23.41 -48.66 66.78
C VAL A 150 -24.10 -48.03 65.56
N SER A 151 -25.44 -48.02 65.46
CA SER A 151 -26.14 -47.45 64.30
C SER A 151 -26.05 -45.92 64.24
N VAL A 152 -26.00 -45.26 65.41
CA VAL A 152 -25.77 -43.81 65.49
C VAL A 152 -24.31 -43.47 65.12
N LEU A 153 -23.34 -44.27 65.59
CA LEU A 153 -21.93 -44.09 65.23
C LEU A 153 -21.67 -44.30 63.73
N GLU A 154 -22.32 -45.29 63.11
CA GLU A 154 -22.26 -45.50 61.66
C GLU A 154 -22.83 -44.31 60.88
N ALA A 155 -23.99 -43.79 61.29
CA ALA A 155 -24.59 -42.60 60.67
C ALA A 155 -23.73 -41.34 60.84
N VAL A 156 -23.11 -41.15 62.01
CA VAL A 156 -22.15 -40.05 62.25
C VAL A 156 -20.92 -40.21 61.37
N ARG A 157 -20.40 -41.43 61.19
CA ARG A 157 -19.26 -41.68 60.30
C ARG A 157 -19.59 -41.38 58.84
N GLU A 158 -20.78 -41.75 58.38
CA GLU A 158 -21.24 -41.42 57.02
C GLU A 158 -21.41 -39.90 56.83
N LEU A 159 -21.91 -39.19 57.85
CA LEU A 159 -21.98 -37.74 57.82
C LEU A 159 -20.60 -37.10 57.78
N ASP A 160 -19.63 -37.57 58.57
CA ASP A 160 -18.24 -37.09 58.53
C ASP A 160 -17.60 -37.32 57.15
N GLU A 161 -17.83 -38.49 56.52
CA GLU A 161 -17.38 -38.78 55.16
C GLU A 161 -17.98 -37.78 54.15
N ARG A 162 -19.30 -37.51 54.22
CA ARG A 162 -19.96 -36.51 53.35
C ARG A 162 -19.52 -35.08 53.62
N ILE A 163 -19.22 -34.73 54.87
CA ILE A 163 -18.69 -33.40 55.22
C ILE A 163 -17.31 -33.22 54.57
N LYS A 164 -16.44 -34.24 54.62
CA LYS A 164 -15.14 -34.18 53.94
C LYS A 164 -15.29 -34.04 52.43
N GLU A 165 -16.18 -34.80 51.81
CA GLU A 165 -16.46 -34.65 50.37
C GLU A 165 -16.97 -33.24 50.04
N ALA A 166 -17.81 -32.65 50.90
CA ALA A 166 -18.30 -31.29 50.73
C ALA A 166 -17.20 -30.23 50.90
N GLU A 167 -16.26 -30.44 51.83
CA GLU A 167 -15.07 -29.60 52.00
C GLU A 167 -14.15 -29.66 50.79
N GLU A 168 -13.86 -30.85 50.27
CA GLU A 168 -13.08 -31.02 49.03
C GLU A 168 -13.76 -30.32 47.84
N PHE A 169 -15.09 -30.45 47.73
CA PHE A 169 -15.86 -29.77 46.69
C PHE A 169 -15.82 -28.25 46.82
N LYS A 170 -15.88 -27.72 48.05
CA LYS A 170 -15.74 -26.29 48.33
C LYS A 170 -14.37 -25.76 47.93
N ASP A 171 -13.30 -26.51 48.20
CA ASP A 171 -11.94 -26.11 47.82
C ASP A 171 -11.79 -26.07 46.29
N MET A 172 -12.28 -27.10 45.59
CA MET A 172 -12.33 -27.10 44.11
C MET A 172 -13.10 -25.92 43.54
N LEU A 173 -14.24 -25.55 44.12
CA LEU A 173 -15.02 -24.38 43.69
C LEU A 173 -14.26 -23.08 43.94
N THR A 174 -13.50 -23.01 45.04
CA THR A 174 -12.71 -21.81 45.39
C THR A 174 -11.59 -21.59 44.38
N ASP A 175 -10.89 -22.66 43.99
CA ASP A 175 -9.87 -22.62 42.94
C ASP A 175 -10.46 -22.21 41.59
N LEU A 176 -11.63 -22.76 41.23
CA LEU A 176 -12.31 -22.41 39.98
C LEU A 176 -12.73 -20.94 39.94
N ILE A 177 -13.22 -20.40 41.07
CA ILE A 177 -13.57 -18.98 41.19
C ILE A 177 -12.32 -18.12 40.98
N TYR A 178 -11.20 -18.47 41.60
CA TYR A 178 -9.94 -17.74 41.43
C TYR A 178 -9.48 -17.72 39.96
N ASP A 179 -9.55 -18.86 39.27
CA ASP A 179 -9.23 -18.96 37.84
C ASP A 179 -10.16 -18.10 36.96
N ILE A 180 -11.45 -18.09 37.28
CA ILE A 180 -12.44 -17.25 36.58
C ILE A 180 -12.13 -15.77 36.81
N GLU A 181 -11.80 -15.37 38.03
CA GLU A 181 -11.45 -13.99 38.35
C GLU A 181 -10.20 -13.53 37.59
N ASN A 182 -9.15 -14.35 37.55
CA ASN A 182 -7.94 -14.07 36.79
C ASN A 182 -8.23 -13.94 35.29
N LYS A 183 -8.94 -14.89 34.69
CA LYS A 183 -9.33 -14.82 33.27
C LYS A 183 -10.21 -13.60 32.98
N SER A 184 -11.09 -13.23 33.92
CA SER A 184 -11.91 -12.02 33.79
C SER A 184 -11.06 -10.75 33.77
N ALA A 185 -9.98 -10.70 34.56
CA ALA A 185 -9.05 -9.57 34.58
C ALA A 185 -8.27 -9.47 33.26
N GLU A 186 -7.78 -10.59 32.73
CA GLU A 186 -7.10 -10.64 31.43
C GLU A 186 -8.01 -10.17 30.29
N LEU A 187 -9.27 -10.62 30.27
CA LEU A 187 -10.26 -10.19 29.27
C LEU A 187 -10.54 -8.69 29.34
N ARG A 188 -10.61 -8.09 30.54
CA ARG A 188 -10.78 -6.63 30.69
C ARG A 188 -9.59 -5.86 30.12
N GLU A 189 -8.36 -6.34 30.31
CA GLU A 189 -7.18 -5.70 29.74
C GLU A 189 -7.11 -5.84 28.21
N LEU A 190 -7.49 -7.00 27.67
CA LEU A 190 -7.61 -7.18 26.22
C LEU A 190 -8.68 -6.26 25.62
N LEU A 191 -9.82 -6.10 26.30
CA LEU A 191 -10.88 -5.17 25.89
C LEU A 191 -10.34 -3.73 25.78
N LYS A 192 -9.68 -3.23 26.84
CA LYS A 192 -9.04 -1.91 26.82
C LYS A 192 -8.04 -1.74 25.68
N ARG A 193 -7.22 -2.76 25.40
CA ARG A 193 -6.28 -2.72 24.27
C ARG A 193 -7.01 -2.63 22.93
N SER A 194 -8.10 -3.36 22.77
CA SER A 194 -8.91 -3.34 21.55
C SER A 194 -9.59 -1.98 21.32
N GLU A 195 -10.11 -1.35 22.37
CA GLU A 195 -10.71 0.00 22.31
C GLU A 195 -9.67 1.04 21.89
N ASN A 196 -8.47 1.00 22.49
CA ASN A 196 -7.36 1.88 22.11
C ASN A 196 -6.93 1.71 20.64
N LEU A 197 -6.95 0.48 20.13
CA LEU A 197 -6.65 0.21 18.71
C LEU A 197 -7.75 0.75 17.80
N ALA A 198 -9.02 0.58 18.18
CA ALA A 198 -10.16 1.13 17.44
C ALA A 198 -10.07 2.65 17.32
N GLU A 199 -9.76 3.36 18.43
CA GLU A 199 -9.57 4.81 18.41
C GLU A 199 -8.42 5.26 17.48
N LYS A 200 -7.31 4.51 17.46
CA LYS A 200 -6.19 4.79 16.55
C LYS A 200 -6.60 4.60 15.08
N LEU A 201 -7.35 3.53 14.78
CA LEU A 201 -7.84 3.25 13.44
C LEU A 201 -8.81 4.35 12.96
N GLU A 202 -9.70 4.84 13.82
CA GLU A 202 -10.57 5.97 13.47
C GLU A 202 -9.78 7.23 13.15
N LYS A 203 -8.74 7.54 13.93
CA LYS A 203 -7.87 8.69 13.66
C LYS A 203 -7.19 8.57 12.30
N TYR A 204 -6.62 7.40 11.99
CA TYR A 204 -6.00 7.16 10.68
C TYR A 204 -7.02 7.22 9.53
N SER A 205 -8.23 6.69 9.72
CA SER A 205 -9.30 6.78 8.71
C SER A 205 -9.62 8.25 8.38
N ARG A 206 -9.78 9.11 9.39
CA ARG A 206 -10.06 10.54 9.20
C ARG A 206 -8.90 11.27 8.52
N GLU A 207 -7.66 10.90 8.83
CA GLU A 207 -6.48 11.46 8.16
C GLU A 207 -6.43 11.07 6.68
N LEU A 208 -6.71 9.81 6.36
CA LEU A 208 -6.79 9.31 4.98
C LEU A 208 -7.91 9.99 4.19
N GLU A 209 -9.09 10.17 4.78
CA GLU A 209 -10.19 10.92 4.16
C GLU A 209 -9.78 12.36 3.82
N ARG A 210 -9.13 13.07 4.76
CA ARG A 210 -8.61 14.42 4.51
C ARG A 210 -7.56 14.47 3.40
N GLN A 211 -6.72 13.44 3.29
CA GLN A 211 -5.77 13.34 2.18
C GLN A 211 -6.48 13.04 0.85
N GLY A 212 -7.51 12.18 0.86
CA GLY A 212 -8.36 11.90 -0.30
C GLY A 212 -8.96 13.17 -0.89
N VAL A 213 -9.53 14.05 -0.06
CA VAL A 213 -10.08 15.35 -0.50
C VAL A 213 -9.03 16.26 -1.15
N LYS A 214 -7.75 16.17 -0.74
CA LYS A 214 -6.67 16.91 -1.42
C LYS A 214 -6.38 16.35 -2.81
N LEU A 215 -6.45 15.03 -2.97
CA LEU A 215 -6.24 14.35 -4.25
C LEU A 215 -7.38 14.59 -5.24
N GLU A 216 -8.60 14.90 -4.78
CA GLU A 216 -9.71 15.31 -5.64
C GLU A 216 -9.42 16.58 -6.47
N LYS A 217 -8.38 17.35 -6.14
CA LYS A 217 -7.92 18.51 -6.94
C LYS A 217 -7.07 18.13 -8.17
N LEU A 218 -6.68 16.86 -8.32
CA LEU A 218 -5.89 16.39 -9.46
C LEU A 218 -6.53 16.65 -10.84
N PRO A 219 -7.86 16.45 -11.04
CA PRO A 219 -8.50 16.74 -12.31
C PRO A 219 -8.40 18.21 -12.72
N ASP A 220 -8.49 19.15 -11.76
CA ASP A 220 -8.34 20.58 -12.02
C ASP A 220 -6.92 20.92 -12.48
N LEU A 221 -5.91 20.34 -11.83
CA LEU A 221 -4.52 20.49 -12.22
C LEU A 221 -4.27 19.91 -13.63
N LEU A 222 -4.85 18.75 -13.94
CA LEU A 222 -4.77 18.15 -15.27
C LEU A 222 -5.44 19.02 -16.34
N SER A 223 -6.58 19.64 -16.02
CA SER A 223 -7.25 20.61 -16.89
C SER A 223 -6.36 21.83 -17.16
N LEU A 224 -5.72 22.37 -16.12
CA LEU A 224 -4.79 23.48 -16.23
C LEU A 224 -3.59 23.13 -17.11
N ILE A 225 -2.99 21.95 -16.92
CA ILE A 225 -1.88 21.46 -17.76
C ILE A 225 -2.29 21.44 -19.23
N ARG A 226 -3.46 20.85 -19.56
CA ARG A 226 -3.97 20.81 -20.94
C ARG A 226 -4.19 22.20 -21.54
N GLN A 227 -4.63 23.16 -20.74
CA GLN A 227 -4.78 24.56 -21.20
C GLN A 227 -3.43 25.21 -21.48
N LEU A 228 -2.42 24.95 -20.63
CA LEU A 228 -1.07 25.45 -20.82
C LEU A 228 -0.40 24.83 -22.05
N GLU A 229 -0.55 23.52 -22.27
CA GLU A 229 -0.06 22.83 -23.47
C GLU A 229 -0.61 23.45 -24.75
N LYS A 230 -1.93 23.74 -24.80
CA LYS A 230 -2.53 24.44 -25.94
C LYS A 230 -1.91 25.83 -26.17
N LYS A 231 -1.71 26.61 -25.09
CA LYS A 231 -1.07 27.93 -25.19
C LYS A 231 0.37 27.85 -25.71
N ILE A 232 1.12 26.82 -25.30
CA ILE A 232 2.49 26.59 -25.79
C ILE A 232 2.46 26.32 -27.30
N VAL A 233 1.59 25.42 -27.77
CA VAL A 233 1.46 25.11 -29.20
C VAL A 233 1.10 26.36 -30.02
N ASP A 234 0.17 27.18 -29.53
CA ASP A 234 -0.20 28.44 -30.17
C ASP A 234 0.96 29.45 -30.21
N GLN A 235 1.75 29.53 -29.14
CA GLN A 235 2.93 30.40 -29.08
C GLN A 235 4.03 29.92 -30.03
N GLU A 236 4.30 28.62 -30.11
CA GLU A 236 5.25 28.06 -31.07
C GLU A 236 4.86 28.36 -32.51
N LYS A 237 3.56 28.29 -32.83
CA LYS A 237 3.07 28.67 -34.15
C LYS A 237 3.35 30.14 -34.46
N LYS A 238 3.06 31.05 -33.51
CA LYS A 238 3.36 32.48 -33.66
C LYS A 238 4.86 32.75 -33.84
N ILE A 239 5.73 32.03 -33.13
CA ILE A 239 7.18 32.13 -33.29
C ILE A 239 7.58 31.74 -34.71
N ARG A 240 7.11 30.59 -35.20
CA ARG A 240 7.38 30.15 -36.59
C ARG A 240 6.89 31.16 -37.63
N ASP A 241 5.71 31.74 -37.43
CA ASP A 241 5.17 32.77 -38.31
C ASP A 241 6.05 34.03 -38.31
N LEU A 242 6.54 34.45 -37.14
CA LEU A 242 7.47 35.58 -37.02
C LEU A 242 8.83 35.29 -37.66
N GLU A 243 9.39 34.10 -37.47
CA GLU A 243 10.64 33.68 -38.11
C GLU A 243 10.53 33.76 -39.63
N ASN A 244 9.42 33.24 -40.18
CA ASN A 244 9.13 33.31 -41.62
C ASN A 244 9.00 34.75 -42.13
N LEU A 245 8.51 35.68 -41.31
CA LEU A 245 8.47 37.11 -41.65
C LEU A 245 9.85 37.77 -41.58
N VAL A 246 10.73 37.37 -40.66
CA VAL A 246 12.06 37.99 -40.47
C VAL A 246 13.06 37.55 -41.55
N ILE A 247 13.02 36.29 -41.99
CA ILE A 247 13.91 35.75 -43.02
C ILE A 247 14.03 36.64 -44.28
N PRO A 248 12.92 37.07 -44.94
CA PRO A 248 13.02 37.91 -46.13
C PRO A 248 13.62 39.29 -45.84
N TYR A 249 13.36 39.89 -44.67
CA TYR A 249 13.98 41.16 -44.29
C TYR A 249 15.49 41.02 -44.10
N VAL A 250 15.95 39.95 -43.45
CA VAL A 250 17.39 39.68 -43.29
C VAL A 250 18.05 39.53 -44.66
N LYS A 251 17.38 38.85 -45.60
CA LYS A 251 17.88 38.71 -46.98
C LYS A 251 17.95 40.07 -47.69
N ALA A 252 16.89 40.88 -47.60
CA ALA A 252 16.84 42.20 -48.21
C ALA A 252 17.94 43.14 -47.66
N VAL A 253 18.17 43.12 -46.34
CA VAL A 253 19.25 43.91 -45.71
C VAL A 253 20.62 43.49 -46.23
N LYS A 254 20.89 42.19 -46.39
CA LYS A 254 22.14 41.70 -46.97
C LYS A 254 22.33 42.15 -48.41
N GLU A 255 21.28 42.10 -49.23
CA GLU A 255 21.31 42.57 -50.62
C GLU A 255 21.59 44.07 -50.70
N LEU A 256 20.91 44.87 -49.85
CA LEU A 256 21.13 46.30 -49.75
C LEU A 256 22.56 46.63 -49.31
N LEU A 257 23.09 45.92 -48.31
CA LEU A 257 24.47 46.12 -47.83
C LEU A 257 25.49 45.89 -48.96
N ASN A 258 25.36 44.79 -49.70
CA ASN A 258 26.22 44.50 -50.84
C ASN A 258 26.15 45.60 -51.90
N ARG A 259 24.93 46.12 -52.18
CA ARG A 259 24.74 47.20 -53.15
C ARG A 259 25.40 48.50 -52.69
N THR A 260 25.29 48.83 -51.41
CA THR A 260 25.97 50.01 -50.83
C THR A 260 27.47 49.90 -50.97
N THR A 261 28.06 48.75 -50.62
CA THR A 261 29.51 48.52 -50.78
C THR A 261 29.96 48.64 -52.23
N GLN A 262 29.15 48.13 -53.19
CA GLN A 262 29.43 48.30 -54.61
C GLN A 262 29.44 49.79 -55.00
N LEU A 263 28.42 50.55 -54.59
CA LEU A 263 28.32 51.98 -54.90
C LEU A 263 29.45 52.80 -54.25
N GLU A 264 29.88 52.46 -53.05
CA GLU A 264 31.03 53.09 -52.38
C GLU A 264 32.32 52.89 -53.18
N ASN A 265 32.55 51.69 -53.71
CA ASN A 265 33.70 51.40 -54.57
C ASN A 265 33.64 52.19 -55.88
N GLU A 266 32.48 52.21 -56.56
CA GLU A 266 32.27 52.98 -57.79
C GLU A 266 32.50 54.49 -57.56
N TYR A 267 32.02 55.02 -56.44
CA TYR A 267 32.23 56.42 -56.05
C TYR A 267 33.71 56.73 -55.77
N SER A 268 34.42 55.83 -55.07
CA SER A 268 35.85 55.97 -54.80
C SER A 268 36.67 56.02 -56.10
N ASP A 269 36.37 55.14 -57.04
CA ASP A 269 37.00 55.11 -58.36
C ASP A 269 36.71 56.39 -59.16
N LEU A 270 35.46 56.86 -59.16
CA LEU A 270 35.09 58.10 -59.82
C LEU A 270 35.81 59.31 -59.21
N ARG A 271 35.91 59.35 -57.88
CA ARG A 271 36.63 60.39 -57.15
C ARG A 271 38.12 60.42 -57.54
N ARG A 272 38.77 59.25 -57.67
CA ARG A 272 40.16 59.15 -58.17
C ARG A 272 40.29 59.73 -59.58
N LYS A 273 39.43 59.30 -60.51
CA LYS A 273 39.42 59.82 -61.89
C LYS A 273 39.22 61.34 -61.94
N PHE A 274 38.36 61.88 -61.10
CA PHE A 274 38.13 63.33 -61.04
C PHE A 274 39.38 64.10 -60.56
N VAL A 275 40.11 63.57 -59.58
CA VAL A 275 41.39 64.15 -59.14
C VAL A 275 42.43 64.11 -60.26
N GLU A 276 42.51 63.01 -61.01
CA GLU A 276 43.40 62.88 -62.17
C GLU A 276 43.06 63.89 -63.27
N ILE A 277 41.77 64.03 -63.63
CA ILE A 277 41.31 65.01 -64.62
C ILE A 277 41.62 66.43 -64.15
N LYS A 278 41.37 66.77 -62.89
CA LYS A 278 41.73 68.08 -62.33
C LYS A 278 43.23 68.36 -62.45
N ARG A 279 44.07 67.37 -62.19
CA ARG A 279 45.53 67.48 -62.36
C ARG A 279 45.88 67.71 -63.83
N PHE A 280 45.26 66.98 -64.74
CA PHE A 280 45.46 67.14 -66.19
C PHE A 280 45.05 68.54 -66.67
N ILE A 281 43.86 69.03 -66.27
CA ILE A 281 43.39 70.39 -66.59
C ILE A 281 44.39 71.43 -66.09
N LYS A 282 44.87 71.32 -64.84
CA LYS A 282 45.86 72.26 -64.30
C LYS A 282 47.16 72.25 -65.11
N LEU A 283 47.66 71.07 -65.50
CA LEU A 283 48.85 70.97 -66.34
C LEU A 283 48.62 71.56 -67.74
N PHE A 284 47.44 71.31 -68.32
CA PHE A 284 47.03 71.87 -69.60
C PHE A 284 46.96 73.40 -69.54
N GLU A 285 46.33 73.97 -68.51
CA GLU A 285 46.27 75.42 -68.27
C GLU A 285 47.67 76.05 -68.12
N ILE A 286 48.59 75.41 -67.38
CA ILE A 286 49.98 75.87 -67.26
C ILE A 286 50.66 75.88 -68.64
N GLY A 287 50.50 74.80 -69.42
CA GLY A 287 51.06 74.68 -70.76
C GLY A 287 50.49 75.73 -71.72
N LEU A 288 49.17 75.94 -71.69
CA LEU A 288 48.50 77.01 -72.45
C LEU A 288 49.07 78.37 -72.06
N ASN A 289 49.09 78.70 -70.77
CA ASN A 289 49.55 80.01 -70.33
C ASN A 289 51.00 80.28 -70.76
N ARG A 290 51.92 79.31 -70.63
CA ARG A 290 53.31 79.48 -71.12
C ARG A 290 53.37 79.87 -72.60
N ARG A 291 52.56 79.24 -73.46
CA ARG A 291 52.52 79.52 -74.91
C ARG A 291 52.10 80.96 -75.22
N PHE A 292 51.27 81.58 -74.38
CA PHE A 292 50.73 82.92 -74.60
C PHE A 292 51.41 84.02 -73.77
N THR A 293 52.12 83.67 -72.70
CA THR A 293 52.79 84.63 -71.82
C THR A 293 54.12 85.14 -72.39
N PHE A 294 54.92 84.29 -73.04
CA PHE A 294 56.22 84.72 -73.59
C PHE A 294 56.09 85.04 -75.09
N GLU A 295 56.64 86.19 -75.51
CA GLU A 295 56.61 86.66 -76.90
C GLU A 295 57.16 85.63 -77.89
N GLU A 296 58.24 84.92 -77.52
CA GLU A 296 58.90 83.92 -78.37
C GLU A 296 57.99 82.75 -78.76
N TYR A 297 57.01 82.41 -77.92
CA TYR A 297 56.03 81.35 -78.16
C TYR A 297 54.71 81.86 -78.74
N LYS A 298 54.55 83.18 -78.96
CA LYS A 298 53.34 83.68 -79.62
C LYS A 298 53.30 83.19 -81.06
N CYS A 299 52.09 82.89 -81.54
CA CYS A 299 51.93 82.41 -82.90
C CYS A 299 52.25 83.52 -83.91
N LYS A 300 53.02 83.21 -84.95
CA LYS A 300 53.32 84.17 -86.03
C LYS A 300 52.09 84.60 -86.82
N PHE A 301 51.03 83.80 -86.79
CA PHE A 301 49.77 84.08 -87.46
C PHE A 301 48.80 84.92 -86.63
N MET A 302 49.18 85.31 -85.41
CA MET A 302 48.39 86.20 -84.58
C MET A 302 48.66 87.66 -84.97
N ASP A 303 47.60 88.42 -85.21
CA ASP A 303 47.73 89.86 -85.49
C ASP A 303 47.98 90.68 -84.20
N LYS A 304 48.19 92.00 -84.37
CA LYS A 304 48.45 92.92 -83.24
C LYS A 304 47.28 93.04 -82.26
N GLU A 305 46.07 92.70 -82.69
CA GLU A 305 44.86 92.74 -81.86
C GLU A 305 44.57 91.37 -81.20
N GLY A 306 45.42 90.37 -81.42
CA GLY A 306 45.31 89.03 -80.81
C GLY A 306 44.43 88.06 -81.59
N TYR A 307 44.05 88.36 -82.84
CA TYR A 307 43.25 87.47 -83.68
C TYR A 307 44.13 86.55 -84.54
N CYS A 308 43.72 85.28 -84.66
CA CYS A 308 44.40 84.33 -85.55
C CYS A 308 44.01 84.64 -86.99
N THR A 309 44.99 84.88 -87.88
CA THR A 309 44.74 85.21 -89.29
C THR A 309 44.69 84.00 -90.22
N THR A 310 45.09 82.82 -89.72
CA THR A 310 45.15 81.56 -90.51
C THR A 310 43.94 80.67 -90.29
N PHE A 311 43.42 80.59 -89.06
CA PHE A 311 42.30 79.71 -88.73
C PHE A 311 40.98 80.48 -88.84
N ILE A 312 40.32 80.32 -89.99
CA ILE A 312 39.14 81.10 -90.39
C ILE A 312 37.90 80.21 -90.32
N PHE A 313 36.82 80.74 -89.77
CA PHE A 313 35.51 80.12 -89.81
C PHE A 313 34.63 80.83 -90.83
N LEU A 314 33.80 80.05 -91.54
CA LEU A 314 32.83 80.56 -92.51
C LEU A 314 31.52 80.99 -91.85
N GLU A 315 31.32 80.57 -90.60
CA GLU A 315 30.16 80.90 -89.77
C GLU A 315 30.60 81.26 -88.34
N PRO A 316 29.86 82.12 -87.63
CA PRO A 316 30.17 82.44 -86.25
C PRO A 316 29.91 81.22 -85.35
N LEU A 317 30.88 80.89 -84.49
CA LEU A 317 30.73 79.81 -83.52
C LEU A 317 29.97 80.31 -82.28
N PRO A 318 28.79 79.76 -81.94
CA PRO A 318 27.91 80.30 -80.90
C PRO A 318 28.48 80.24 -79.48
N TYR A 319 29.51 79.42 -79.24
CA TYR A 319 30.11 79.20 -77.91
C TYR A 319 31.52 79.79 -77.77
N VAL A 320 32.00 80.52 -78.79
CA VAL A 320 33.34 81.11 -78.83
C VAL A 320 33.20 82.61 -78.67
N SER A 321 33.84 83.17 -77.64
CA SER A 321 33.81 84.61 -77.38
C SER A 321 34.91 85.34 -78.15
N GLY A 322 34.72 86.63 -78.43
CA GLY A 322 35.74 87.44 -79.13
C GLY A 322 35.98 87.03 -80.58
N ILE A 323 34.90 86.88 -81.36
CA ILE A 323 34.96 86.66 -82.81
C ILE A 323 34.91 87.99 -83.55
N LYS A 324 35.78 88.18 -84.54
CA LYS A 324 35.80 89.35 -85.44
C LYS A 324 35.43 88.93 -86.86
N ALA A 325 34.36 89.51 -87.39
CA ALA A 325 33.96 89.33 -88.79
C ALA A 325 34.73 90.29 -89.69
N VAL A 326 35.30 89.77 -90.78
CA VAL A 326 36.10 90.54 -91.75
C VAL A 326 35.75 90.08 -93.15
N ILE A 327 35.49 91.02 -94.05
CA ILE A 327 35.21 90.70 -95.45
C ILE A 327 36.55 90.60 -96.21
N ARG A 328 36.85 89.43 -96.76
CA ARG A 328 37.96 89.24 -97.70
C ARG A 328 37.42 88.59 -98.97
N GLU A 329 37.79 89.14 -100.13
CA GLU A 329 37.44 88.58 -101.45
C GLU A 329 35.92 88.31 -101.62
N GLY A 330 35.08 89.21 -101.08
CA GLY A 330 33.62 89.11 -101.17
C GLY A 330 32.97 88.10 -100.22
N LYS A 331 33.72 87.43 -99.35
CA LYS A 331 33.21 86.50 -98.33
C LYS A 331 33.44 87.03 -96.91
N VAL A 332 32.51 86.74 -96.00
CA VAL A 332 32.65 87.05 -94.57
C VAL A 332 33.46 85.95 -93.91
N ASN A 333 34.62 86.30 -93.38
CA ASN A 333 35.51 85.43 -92.62
C ASN A 333 35.42 85.79 -91.14
N TYR A 334 35.31 84.78 -90.28
CA TYR A 334 35.25 84.95 -88.83
C TYR A 334 36.60 84.54 -88.22
N TYR A 335 37.29 85.53 -87.65
CA TYR A 335 38.56 85.35 -86.96
C TYR A 335 38.33 85.23 -85.46
N ILE A 336 39.06 84.31 -84.83
CA ILE A 336 38.97 84.08 -83.39
C ILE A 336 40.07 84.84 -82.66
N ASN A 337 39.72 85.55 -81.59
CA ASN A 337 40.70 86.07 -80.65
C ASN A 337 41.35 84.88 -79.90
N VAL A 338 42.65 84.74 -80.11
CA VAL A 338 43.46 83.62 -79.62
C VAL A 338 43.53 83.62 -78.09
N GLU A 339 43.56 84.79 -77.46
CA GLU A 339 43.69 84.92 -76.02
C GLU A 339 42.41 84.55 -75.26
N ASN A 340 41.25 84.88 -75.84
CA ASN A 340 39.95 84.45 -75.32
C ASN A 340 39.69 82.95 -75.54
N ASN A 341 40.39 82.33 -76.51
CA ASN A 341 40.16 80.96 -76.94
C ASN A 341 41.46 80.16 -77.02
N LYS A 342 42.29 80.27 -75.98
CA LYS A 342 43.60 79.59 -75.85
C LYS A 342 43.58 78.11 -76.23
N PRO A 343 42.57 77.30 -75.82
CA PRO A 343 42.51 75.88 -76.19
C PRO A 343 42.42 75.65 -77.70
N ILE A 344 41.64 76.48 -78.43
CA ILE A 344 41.47 76.35 -79.88
C ILE A 344 42.79 76.58 -80.60
N CYS A 345 43.51 77.64 -80.23
CA CYS A 345 44.83 77.92 -80.78
C CYS A 345 45.85 76.83 -80.39
N ALA A 346 45.74 76.26 -79.19
CA ALA A 346 46.68 75.24 -78.76
C ALA A 346 46.60 73.93 -79.56
N SER A 347 45.40 73.59 -79.99
CA SER A 347 45.11 72.46 -80.89
C SER A 347 45.26 72.80 -82.37
N CYS A 348 45.65 74.03 -82.73
CA CYS A 348 45.80 74.44 -84.12
C CYS A 348 47.00 73.72 -84.77
N PRO A 349 46.78 72.91 -85.83
CA PRO A 349 47.87 72.20 -86.52
C PRO A 349 48.80 73.16 -87.27
N SER A 350 48.33 74.37 -87.56
CA SER A 350 49.08 75.43 -88.25
C SER A 350 49.81 76.37 -87.29
N TYR A 351 49.88 76.07 -86.00
CA TYR A 351 50.63 76.92 -85.08
C TYR A 351 52.13 76.88 -85.38
N GLU A 352 52.73 78.07 -85.38
CA GLU A 352 54.17 78.24 -85.46
C GLU A 352 54.60 79.43 -84.58
N PRO A 353 55.57 79.27 -83.67
CA PRO A 353 56.05 80.33 -82.78
C PRO A 353 56.81 81.42 -83.56
N GLN A 354 56.75 82.67 -83.10
CA GLN A 354 57.44 83.80 -83.72
C GLN A 354 58.97 83.76 -83.55
N GLY A 355 59.48 83.25 -82.43
CA GLY A 355 60.88 83.43 -82.02
C GLY A 355 61.78 82.20 -82.05
N ILE A 356 61.33 81.04 -82.55
CA ILE A 356 62.07 79.76 -82.43
C ILE A 356 62.27 79.12 -83.80
N GLN A 357 63.52 78.97 -84.24
CA GLN A 357 63.86 78.06 -85.34
C GLN A 357 63.71 76.60 -84.86
N LEU A 358 62.89 75.82 -85.55
CA LEU A 358 62.47 74.45 -85.19
C LEU A 358 63.59 73.38 -85.15
N SER A 359 64.88 73.74 -85.19
CA SER A 359 65.99 72.76 -85.23
C SER A 359 66.32 72.07 -83.90
N GLU A 360 65.80 72.54 -82.76
CA GLU A 360 66.20 72.01 -81.44
C GLU A 360 65.10 71.27 -80.65
N TYR A 361 63.87 71.20 -81.16
CA TYR A 361 62.82 70.37 -80.54
C TYR A 361 62.80 68.96 -81.13
N SER A 362 63.89 68.21 -80.94
CA SER A 362 63.82 66.74 -80.95
C SER A 362 63.06 66.32 -79.70
N ILE A 363 61.77 66.05 -79.86
CA ILE A 363 60.98 65.34 -78.85
C ILE A 363 61.65 63.96 -78.68
N ARG A 364 62.46 63.80 -77.63
CA ARG A 364 62.87 62.47 -77.17
C ARG A 364 61.64 61.78 -76.60
N SER A 365 60.85 61.17 -77.47
CA SER A 365 60.01 60.03 -77.14
C SER A 365 60.93 58.86 -76.81
N LYS A 366 61.25 58.67 -75.53
CA LYS A 366 61.72 57.36 -75.05
C LYS A 366 60.54 56.69 -74.35
N VAL A 367 60.17 55.55 -74.92
CA VAL A 367 59.38 54.47 -74.33
C VAL A 367 60.01 54.04 -73.01
#